data_AF-A0A811RCN3-F1
#
_entry.id   AF-A0A811RCN3-F1
#
_cell.length_a   1.000
_cell.length_b   1.000
_cell.length_c   1.000
_cell.angle_alpha   90.00
_cell.angle_beta   90.00
_cell.angle_gamma   90.00
#
_symmetry.space_group_name_H-M   'P 1'
#
loop_
_entity.id
_entity.type
_entity.pdbx_description
1 polymer ?
#
loop_
_entity_poly.entity_id
_entity_poly.type
_entity_poly.pdbx_seq_one_letter_code
_entity_poly.pdbx_strand_id
1 'polypeptide(L)'
;MYRATATAISRSSSALRRQLARSAGGEPPRLLARGYAATAKEVSFGVGAGAAMLQGVNDLADAVKVTMGPKGRTVIIEGFCKGPKVTKDGVTVAKSVEFEDSAKNVGANLVKQVADATNKAAGDGKF
;
A
#
# COMPACT_ATOMS: atom_id res chain seq x y z
N MET A 1 66.28 -9.58 -14.70
CA MET A 1 67.51 -8.79 -14.97
C MET A 1 67.21 -7.33 -14.69
N TYR A 2 67.87 -6.73 -13.67
CA TYR A 2 68.05 -5.28 -13.35
C TYR A 2 66.79 -4.41 -13.08
N ARG A 3 66.43 -3.99 -11.85
CA ARG A 3 67.01 -3.02 -10.87
C ARG A 3 67.15 -1.56 -11.36
N ALA A 4 66.45 -0.62 -10.71
CA ALA A 4 66.83 0.78 -10.41
C ALA A 4 65.66 1.45 -9.62
N THR A 5 65.69 1.80 -8.32
CA THR A 5 66.51 2.74 -7.49
C THR A 5 65.85 4.10 -7.30
N ALA A 6 65.55 4.45 -6.04
CA ALA A 6 65.69 5.77 -5.38
C ALA A 6 64.89 5.70 -4.05
N THR A 7 65.48 5.65 -2.84
CA THR A 7 66.05 6.76 -2.03
C THR A 7 65.15 8.03 -2.06
N ALA A 8 64.77 8.72 -0.99
CA ALA A 8 65.26 8.78 0.37
C ALA A 8 64.19 9.47 1.27
N ILE A 9 64.17 9.08 2.55
CA ILE A 9 64.13 9.92 3.75
C ILE A 9 63.41 11.29 3.62
N SER A 10 62.30 11.46 4.34
CA SER A 10 62.24 12.54 5.33
C SER A 10 61.17 12.29 6.39
N ARG A 11 61.58 12.66 7.60
CA ARG A 11 60.91 12.53 8.88
C ARG A 11 59.59 13.29 8.91
N SER A 12 58.82 12.93 9.93
CA SER A 12 57.76 13.74 10.56
C SER A 12 56.34 13.48 10.08
N SER A 13 55.65 12.55 10.78
CA SER A 13 54.29 12.74 11.34
C SER A 13 53.57 11.39 11.59
N SER A 14 54.05 10.62 12.57
CA SER A 14 53.34 9.43 13.09
C SER A 14 52.00 9.75 13.79
N ALA A 15 51.67 11.04 13.95
CA ALA A 15 50.37 11.52 14.42
C ALA A 15 49.32 11.64 13.29
N LEU A 16 49.73 11.98 12.06
CA LEU A 16 48.82 12.22 10.93
C LEU A 16 48.26 10.95 10.30
N ARG A 17 49.00 9.83 10.35
CA ARG A 17 48.50 8.53 9.89
C ARG A 17 47.40 7.95 10.76
N ARG A 18 47.32 8.34 12.05
CA ARG A 18 46.29 7.85 12.97
C ARG A 18 44.96 8.61 12.85
N GLN A 19 44.98 9.83 12.32
CA GLN A 19 43.76 10.62 12.08
C GLN A 19 43.04 10.20 10.79
N LEU A 20 43.75 9.76 9.75
CA LEU A 20 43.13 9.30 8.50
C LEU A 20 42.48 7.91 8.62
N ALA A 21 42.89 7.08 9.59
CA ALA A 21 42.30 5.76 9.84
C ALA A 21 41.01 5.81 10.69
N ARG A 22 40.59 6.98 11.19
CA ARG A 22 39.35 7.16 12.00
C ARG A 22 38.17 7.74 11.22
N SER A 23 38.31 8.00 9.93
CA SER A 23 37.22 8.53 9.08
C SER A 23 36.70 7.55 8.03
N ALA A 24 37.17 6.30 8.02
CA ALA A 24 36.70 5.25 7.11
C ALA A 24 35.78 4.23 7.82
N GLY A 25 35.00 4.70 8.80
CA GLY A 25 33.97 3.93 9.50
C GLY A 25 32.60 3.97 8.81
N GLY A 26 32.59 4.02 7.48
CA GLY A 26 31.36 3.84 6.71
C GLY A 26 31.23 2.35 6.38
N GLU A 27 30.41 1.63 7.15
CA GLU A 27 29.83 0.37 6.65
C GLU A 27 29.40 0.60 5.20
N PRO A 28 29.68 -0.31 4.24
CA PRO A 28 29.00 -0.23 2.95
C PRO A 28 27.50 -0.15 3.27
N PRO A 29 26.72 0.73 2.61
CA PRO A 29 25.30 0.76 2.86
C PRO A 29 24.85 -0.67 2.66
N ARG A 30 24.36 -1.30 3.74
CA ARG A 30 23.53 -2.47 3.62
C ARG A 30 22.42 -1.96 2.73
N LEU A 31 22.55 -2.24 1.43
CA LEU A 31 21.44 -2.38 0.52
C LEU A 31 20.64 -3.52 1.14
N LEU A 32 19.93 -3.17 2.21
CA LEU A 32 18.70 -3.79 2.60
C LEU A 32 17.95 -3.78 1.29
N ALA A 33 17.97 -4.94 0.63
CA ALA A 33 17.08 -5.30 -0.43
C ALA A 33 15.72 -4.84 0.07
N ARG A 34 15.33 -3.65 -0.38
CA ARG A 34 14.23 -2.91 0.21
C ARG A 34 13.00 -3.64 -0.27
N GLY A 35 12.58 -4.60 0.55
CA GLY A 35 11.21 -5.07 0.71
C GLY A 35 10.51 -5.65 -0.51
N TYR A 36 11.11 -5.72 -1.70
CA TYR A 36 10.57 -6.54 -2.78
C TYR A 36 11.00 -8.00 -2.55
N ALA A 37 10.57 -8.57 -1.43
CA ALA A 37 10.17 -9.97 -1.47
C ALA A 37 9.00 -9.99 -2.46
N ALA A 38 9.31 -10.12 -3.76
CA ALA A 38 8.30 -10.17 -4.79
C ALA A 38 7.55 -11.47 -4.60
N THR A 39 6.49 -11.41 -3.79
CA THR A 39 5.42 -12.39 -3.82
C THR A 39 5.01 -12.55 -5.28
N ALA A 40 4.91 -13.81 -5.73
CA ALA A 40 4.49 -14.08 -7.10
C ALA A 40 3.15 -13.36 -7.34
N LYS A 41 3.11 -12.48 -8.34
CA LYS A 41 1.90 -11.75 -8.70
C LYS A 41 1.12 -12.58 -9.70
N GLU A 42 -0.13 -12.85 -9.38
CA GLU A 42 -1.07 -13.37 -10.35
C GLU A 42 -1.48 -12.24 -11.31
N VAL A 43 -1.48 -12.53 -12.61
CA VAL A 43 -1.88 -11.57 -13.64
C VAL A 43 -2.92 -12.23 -14.53
N SER A 44 -4.12 -11.67 -14.54
CA SER A 44 -5.24 -12.11 -15.36
C SER A 44 -5.52 -11.10 -16.47
N PHE A 45 -5.90 -11.58 -17.66
CA PHE A 45 -6.11 -10.76 -18.85
C PHE A 45 -7.44 -11.09 -19.54
N GLY A 46 -7.90 -10.15 -20.37
CA GLY A 46 -9.06 -10.32 -21.24
C GLY A 46 -10.40 -10.27 -20.52
N VAL A 47 -11.41 -10.88 -21.13
CA VAL A 47 -12.81 -10.79 -20.69
C VAL A 47 -13.03 -11.44 -19.33
N GLY A 48 -12.28 -12.50 -19.00
CA GLY A 48 -12.39 -13.18 -17.71
C GLY A 48 -12.03 -12.27 -16.52
N ALA A 49 -10.96 -11.48 -16.65
CA ALA A 49 -10.56 -10.52 -15.62
C ALA A 49 -11.61 -9.40 -15.46
N GLY A 50 -12.12 -8.86 -16.57
CA GLY A 50 -13.17 -7.84 -16.56
C GLY A 50 -14.48 -8.36 -15.95
N ALA A 51 -14.88 -9.60 -16.26
CA ALA A 51 -16.07 -10.22 -15.70
C ALA A 51 -15.96 -10.44 -14.18
N ALA A 52 -14.80 -10.87 -13.69
CA ALA A 52 -14.53 -11.00 -12.26
C ALA A 52 -14.62 -9.64 -11.55
N MET A 53 -14.01 -8.59 -12.11
CA MET A 53 -14.13 -7.23 -11.58
C MET A 53 -15.58 -6.74 -11.58
N LEU A 54 -16.32 -6.98 -12.66
CA LEU A 54 -17.73 -6.58 -12.78
C LEU A 54 -18.61 -7.28 -11.73
N GLN A 55 -18.35 -8.55 -11.42
CA GLN A 55 -19.03 -9.25 -10.33
C GLN A 55 -18.80 -8.53 -8.99
N GLY A 56 -17.55 -8.20 -8.65
CA GLY A 56 -17.25 -7.49 -7.41
C GLY A 56 -17.91 -6.12 -7.32
N VAL A 57 -18.05 -5.42 -8.45
CA VAL A 57 -18.79 -4.15 -8.54
C VAL A 57 -20.29 -4.36 -8.31
N ASN A 58 -20.89 -5.36 -8.94
CA ASN A 58 -22.31 -5.65 -8.81
C ASN A 58 -22.68 -6.08 -7.38
N ASP A 59 -21.88 -6.97 -6.79
CA ASP A 59 -22.10 -7.46 -5.42
C ASP A 59 -22.06 -6.29 -4.41
N LEU A 60 -21.10 -5.38 -4.57
CA LEU A 60 -21.01 -4.17 -3.76
C LEU A 60 -22.21 -3.23 -4.00
N ALA A 61 -22.61 -3.06 -5.26
CA ALA A 61 -23.71 -2.18 -5.63
C ALA A 61 -25.05 -2.67 -5.07
N ASP A 62 -25.31 -3.98 -5.11
CA ASP A 62 -26.52 -4.59 -4.55
C ASP A 62 -26.58 -4.40 -3.03
N ALA A 63 -25.44 -4.50 -2.34
CA ALA A 63 -25.34 -4.25 -0.90
C ALA A 63 -25.61 -2.78 -0.53
N VAL A 64 -25.21 -1.82 -1.36
CA VAL A 64 -25.43 -0.38 -1.09
C VAL A 64 -26.83 0.07 -1.50
N LYS A 65 -27.36 -0.48 -2.60
CA LYS A 65 -28.66 -0.11 -3.18
C LYS A 65 -29.80 -0.19 -2.18
N VAL A 66 -29.77 -1.16 -1.27
CA VAL A 66 -30.83 -1.32 -0.25
C VAL A 66 -30.93 -0.13 0.71
N THR A 67 -29.86 0.64 0.87
CA THR A 67 -29.82 1.82 1.76
C THR A 67 -30.28 3.11 1.07
N MET A 68 -30.48 3.09 -0.24
CA MET A 68 -30.77 4.31 -1.01
C MET A 68 -32.22 4.79 -0.86
N GLY A 69 -32.38 6.11 -0.81
CA GLY A 69 -33.68 6.78 -0.82
C GLY A 69 -34.40 6.81 0.55
N PRO A 70 -35.52 7.55 0.65
CA PRO A 70 -36.24 7.74 1.91
C PRO A 70 -36.86 6.45 2.47
N LYS A 71 -37.08 5.44 1.62
CA LYS A 71 -37.56 4.10 1.99
C LYS A 71 -36.42 3.07 2.08
N GLY A 72 -35.17 3.51 2.14
CA GLY A 72 -34.00 2.66 2.30
C GLY A 72 -34.07 1.82 3.58
N ARG A 73 -33.65 0.56 3.44
CA ARG A 73 -33.56 -0.41 4.53
C ARG A 73 -32.23 -0.26 5.26
N THR A 74 -32.21 -0.78 6.49
CA THR A 74 -31.02 -0.77 7.32
C THR A 74 -30.19 -2.01 7.06
N VAL A 75 -28.87 -1.85 7.00
CA VAL A 75 -27.90 -2.92 6.87
C VAL A 75 -27.23 -3.16 8.21
N ILE A 76 -27.00 -4.44 8.53
CA ILE A 76 -26.29 -4.86 9.73
C ILE A 76 -24.90 -5.32 9.31
N ILE A 77 -23.88 -4.77 9.96
CA ILE A 77 -22.47 -5.03 9.70
C ILE A 77 -21.87 -5.65 10.95
N GLU A 78 -21.17 -6.77 10.80
CA GLU A 78 -20.42 -7.37 11.91
C GLU A 78 -19.17 -6.55 12.23
N GLY A 79 -18.96 -6.26 13.51
CA GLY A 79 -17.80 -5.52 14.00
C GLY A 79 -16.85 -6.43 14.77
N PHE A 80 -15.54 -6.27 14.56
CA PHE A 80 -14.52 -7.13 15.19
C PHE A 80 -14.41 -6.97 16.72
N CYS A 81 -14.70 -5.78 17.28
CA CYS A 81 -14.51 -5.49 18.71
C CYS A 81 -15.73 -4.90 19.43
N LYS A 82 -16.67 -4.32 18.68
CA LYS A 82 -17.94 -3.79 19.21
C LYS A 82 -19.05 -4.53 18.49
N GLY A 83 -20.17 -4.78 19.18
CA GLY A 83 -21.32 -5.52 18.66
C GLY A 83 -21.83 -5.00 17.30
N PRO A 84 -22.79 -5.71 16.68
CA PRO A 84 -23.18 -5.48 15.29
C PRO A 84 -23.58 -4.02 15.05
N LYS A 85 -22.96 -3.40 14.04
CA LYS A 85 -23.23 -2.01 13.64
C LYS A 85 -24.42 -1.98 12.69
N VAL A 86 -25.44 -1.23 13.07
CA VAL A 86 -26.67 -1.06 12.31
C VAL A 86 -26.63 0.31 11.62
N THR A 87 -26.66 0.36 10.28
CA THR A 87 -26.49 1.63 9.53
C THR A 87 -27.40 1.73 8.30
N LYS A 88 -27.76 2.97 7.95
CA LYS A 88 -28.40 3.33 6.67
C LYS A 88 -27.48 4.13 5.75
N ASP A 89 -26.24 4.37 6.17
CA ASP A 89 -25.26 5.08 5.36
C ASP A 89 -24.57 4.13 4.37
N GLY A 90 -24.88 4.29 3.09
CA GLY A 90 -24.32 3.49 2.01
C GLY A 90 -22.81 3.61 1.88
N VAL A 91 -22.21 4.75 2.24
CA VAL A 91 -20.74 4.94 2.18
C VAL A 91 -20.07 4.09 3.27
N THR A 92 -20.65 4.06 4.47
CA THR A 92 -20.18 3.18 5.55
C THR A 92 -20.35 1.71 5.17
N VAL A 93 -21.46 1.32 4.54
CA VAL A 93 -21.66 -0.07 4.08
C VAL A 93 -20.60 -0.45 3.07
N ALA A 94 -20.34 0.39 2.07
CA ALA A 94 -19.34 0.11 1.04
C ALA A 94 -17.93 -0.12 1.61
N LYS A 95 -17.56 0.59 2.69
CA LYS A 95 -16.25 0.45 3.34
C LYS A 95 -16.07 -0.86 4.10
N SER A 96 -17.15 -1.48 4.54
CA SER A 96 -17.09 -2.71 5.35
C SER A 96 -17.10 -4.00 4.52
N VAL A 97 -17.35 -3.92 3.22
CA VAL A 97 -17.38 -5.09 2.33
C VAL A 97 -15.98 -5.35 1.78
N GLU A 98 -15.43 -6.54 2.01
CA GLU A 98 -14.19 -7.00 1.39
C GLU A 98 -14.41 -8.37 0.76
N PHE A 99 -13.74 -8.63 -0.36
CA PHE A 99 -13.82 -9.90 -1.09
C PHE A 99 -12.49 -10.63 -0.98
N GLU A 100 -12.55 -11.96 -0.84
CA GLU A 100 -11.36 -12.82 -0.81
C GLU A 100 -10.66 -12.86 -2.18
N ASP A 101 -11.43 -12.86 -3.26
CA ASP A 101 -10.89 -12.83 -4.61
C ASP A 101 -10.31 -11.44 -4.94
N SER A 102 -9.03 -11.42 -5.32
CA SER A 102 -8.29 -10.20 -5.65
C SER A 102 -8.92 -9.45 -6.82
N ALA A 103 -9.35 -10.15 -7.88
CA ALA A 103 -9.92 -9.49 -9.06
C ALA A 103 -11.25 -8.79 -8.74
N LYS A 104 -12.15 -9.47 -8.02
CA LYS A 104 -13.38 -8.86 -7.48
C LYS A 104 -13.09 -7.69 -6.54
N ASN A 105 -12.16 -7.86 -5.61
CA ASN A 105 -11.84 -6.85 -4.60
C ASN A 105 -11.25 -5.58 -5.24
N VAL A 106 -10.45 -5.72 -6.30
CA VAL A 106 -9.94 -4.57 -7.08
C VAL A 106 -11.12 -3.78 -7.67
N GLY A 107 -12.08 -4.45 -8.31
CA GLY A 107 -13.27 -3.79 -8.85
C GLY A 107 -14.09 -3.05 -7.78
N ALA A 108 -14.35 -3.71 -6.66
CA ALA A 108 -15.06 -3.12 -5.53
C ALA A 108 -14.31 -1.91 -4.93
N ASN A 109 -13.00 -2.00 -4.77
CA ASN A 109 -12.18 -0.92 -4.20
C ASN A 109 -12.14 0.32 -5.10
N LEU A 110 -12.21 0.17 -6.42
CA LEU A 110 -12.33 1.31 -7.33
C LEU A 110 -13.63 2.10 -7.07
N VAL A 111 -14.75 1.41 -6.89
CA VAL A 111 -16.04 2.05 -6.61
C VAL A 111 -16.04 2.71 -5.23
N LYS A 112 -15.45 2.07 -4.22
CA LYS A 112 -15.27 2.68 -2.89
C LYS A 112 -14.50 4.00 -2.97
N GLN A 113 -13.41 4.05 -3.74
CA GLN A 113 -12.61 5.26 -3.92
C GLN A 113 -13.40 6.38 -4.59
N VAL A 114 -14.19 6.07 -5.62
CA VAL A 114 -15.07 7.04 -6.27
C VAL A 114 -16.12 7.54 -5.29
N ALA A 115 -16.78 6.64 -4.55
CA ALA A 115 -17.76 7.00 -3.54
C ALA A 115 -17.17 7.90 -2.44
N ASP A 116 -15.94 7.62 -2.00
CA ASP A 116 -15.22 8.44 -1.04
C ASP A 116 -14.88 9.82 -1.57
N ALA A 117 -14.46 9.91 -2.83
CA ALA A 117 -14.20 11.19 -3.49
C ALA A 117 -15.49 12.01 -3.63
N THR A 118 -16.59 11.37 -4.01
CA THR A 118 -17.91 12.01 -4.08
C THR A 118 -18.36 12.49 -2.71
N ASN A 119 -18.19 11.68 -1.66
CA ASN A 119 -18.57 12.07 -0.30
C ASN A 119 -17.75 13.27 0.20
N LYS A 120 -16.45 13.33 -0.12
CA LYS A 120 -15.59 14.48 0.17
C LYS A 120 -16.00 15.74 -0.61
N ALA A 121 -16.39 15.59 -1.88
CA ALA A 121 -16.77 16.70 -2.75
C ALA A 121 -18.18 17.23 -2.45
N ALA A 122 -19.13 16.34 -2.12
CA ALA A 122 -20.51 16.68 -1.82
C ALA A 122 -20.67 17.41 -0.48
N GLY A 123 -19.67 17.32 0.41
CA GLY A 123 -19.58 18.23 1.55
C GLY A 123 -20.65 18.00 2.61
N ASP A 124 -20.91 16.75 3.01
CA ASP A 124 -21.39 16.50 4.37
C ASP A 124 -20.24 16.86 5.31
N GLY A 125 -20.23 18.11 5.79
CA GLY A 125 -19.12 18.73 6.51
C GLY A 125 -18.63 17.96 7.74
N LYS A 126 -17.75 16.99 7.51
CA LYS A 126 -16.87 16.41 8.54
C LYS A 126 -15.45 16.86 8.25
N PHE A 127 -15.15 18.09 8.68
CA PHE A 127 -13.81 18.44 9.15
C PHE A 127 -13.58 17.80 10.52
#